data_AF-A0A662RZ06-F1
#
_entry.id   AF-A0A662RZ06-F1
#
_cell.length_a   1.000
_cell.length_b   1.000
_cell.length_c   1.000
_cell.angle_alpha   90.00
_cell.angle_beta   90.00
_cell.angle_gamma   90.00
#
_symmetry.space_group_name_H-M   'P 1'
#
loop_
_entity.id
_entity.type
_entity.pdbx_description
1 polymer ?
#
loop_
_entity_poly.entity_id
_entity_poly.type
_entity_poly.pdbx_seq_one_letter_code
_entity_poly.pdbx_strand_id
1 'polypeptide(L)'
;MRRLRQILGIAVLRSRWIKRQYLWMFQGFVGVVGFTITLFVWGGTDAIRNLIIALFIVGAWGLGLNIVAQQIGWDRVYYALEFYVASPITLPTYFMGTVLGSTPFLLRNMLPATLTALLLGMKPSSLIPVLLLSAFSLVLGAFTSLSIVLRLKNPTNISAITNPLYTFTITLPPVYYPLTFLPPVLAKVALIMPTVSLMELARWLAGLPVACNPALPAVSLCFWIITVTILVARKFRWGQE
;
A
#
# COMPACT_ATOMS: atom_id res chain seq x y z
N MET A 1 22.43 16.04 8.72
CA MET A 1 22.99 15.36 7.53
C MET A 1 23.24 13.86 7.70
N ARG A 2 23.85 13.38 8.81
CA ARG A 2 24.15 11.95 9.03
C ARG A 2 22.95 11.00 8.84
N ARG A 3 21.81 11.29 9.49
CA ARG A 3 20.58 10.46 9.36
C ARG A 3 20.05 10.39 7.93
N LEU A 4 19.99 11.52 7.23
CA LEU A 4 19.55 11.55 5.83
C LEU A 4 20.45 10.67 4.95
N ARG A 5 21.78 10.74 5.13
CA ARG A 5 22.73 9.88 4.41
C ARG A 5 22.48 8.40 4.69
N GLN A 6 22.14 8.04 5.93
CA GLN A 6 21.82 6.66 6.30
C GLN A 6 20.52 6.19 5.64
N ILE A 7 19.45 7.00 5.69
CA ILE A 7 18.17 6.71 5.02
C ILE A 7 18.40 6.48 3.53
N LEU A 8 19.09 7.41 2.86
CA LEU A 8 19.38 7.32 1.42
C LEU A 8 20.30 6.13 1.10
N GLY A 9 21.30 5.84 1.93
CA GLY A 9 22.17 4.68 1.76
C GLY A 9 21.39 3.37 1.79
N ILE A 10 20.48 3.21 2.75
CA ILE A 10 19.59 2.05 2.84
C ILE A 10 18.67 2.02 1.61
N ALA A 11 18.06 3.15 1.22
CA ALA A 11 17.20 3.22 0.05
C ALA A 11 17.92 2.81 -1.26
N VAL A 12 19.17 3.22 -1.44
CA VAL A 12 20.00 2.83 -2.59
C VAL A 12 20.30 1.33 -2.60
N LEU A 13 20.61 0.75 -1.44
CA LEU A 13 20.82 -0.70 -1.33
C LEU A 13 19.53 -1.47 -1.63
N ARG A 14 18.40 -1.00 -1.08
CA ARG A 14 17.08 -1.61 -1.25
C ARG A 14 16.56 -1.50 -2.67
N SER A 15 16.91 -0.45 -3.40
CA SER A 15 16.49 -0.24 -4.80
C SER A 15 17.36 -0.97 -5.84
N ARG A 16 18.37 -1.75 -5.44
CA ARG A 16 19.25 -2.48 -6.38
C ARG A 16 18.52 -3.48 -7.26
N TRP A 17 17.37 -4.00 -6.81
CA TRP A 17 16.51 -4.86 -7.61
C TRP A 17 16.06 -4.20 -8.93
N ILE A 18 15.99 -2.87 -9.02
CA ILE A 18 15.61 -2.17 -10.25
C ILE A 18 16.56 -2.53 -11.41
N LYS A 19 17.86 -2.65 -11.12
CA LYS A 19 18.86 -3.04 -12.13
C LYS A 19 18.95 -4.55 -12.31
N ARG A 20 18.78 -5.31 -11.22
CA ARG A 20 19.02 -6.77 -11.21
C ARG A 20 17.78 -7.62 -11.56
N GLN A 21 16.59 -7.05 -11.39
CA GLN A 21 15.30 -7.73 -11.46
C GLN A 21 14.21 -6.78 -12.03
N TYR A 22 14.55 -6.01 -13.08
CA TYR A 22 13.63 -5.08 -13.74
C TYR A 22 12.35 -5.77 -14.26
N LEU A 23 12.43 -7.07 -14.58
CA LEU A 23 11.30 -7.88 -15.01
C LEU A 23 10.13 -7.88 -14.00
N TRP A 24 10.39 -7.66 -12.71
CA TRP A 24 9.33 -7.54 -11.71
C TRP A 24 8.47 -6.29 -11.92
N MET A 25 9.08 -5.18 -12.37
CA MET A 25 8.30 -3.99 -12.75
C MET A 25 7.51 -4.26 -14.02
N PHE A 26 8.15 -4.88 -15.01
CA PHE A 26 7.52 -5.17 -16.30
C PHE A 26 6.31 -6.10 -16.13
N GLN A 27 6.47 -7.20 -15.39
CA GLN A 27 5.38 -8.12 -15.06
C GLN A 27 4.24 -7.39 -14.35
N GLY A 28 4.55 -6.56 -13.36
CA GLY A 28 3.55 -5.77 -12.64
C GLY A 28 2.81 -4.80 -13.55
N PHE A 29 3.53 -4.12 -14.45
CA PHE A 29 2.95 -3.19 -15.42
C PHE A 29 2.03 -3.90 -16.41
N VAL A 30 2.47 -5.01 -17.00
CA VAL A 30 1.64 -5.83 -17.91
C VAL A 30 0.39 -6.33 -17.19
N GLY A 31 0.51 -6.78 -15.94
CA GLY A 31 -0.62 -7.21 -15.13
C GLY A 31 -1.65 -6.09 -14.91
N VAL A 32 -1.20 -4.87 -14.58
CA VAL A 32 -2.09 -3.71 -14.39
C VAL A 32 -2.77 -3.30 -15.69
N VAL A 33 -2.05 -3.30 -16.83
CA VAL A 33 -2.63 -3.01 -18.14
C VAL A 33 -3.67 -4.07 -18.52
N GLY A 34 -3.37 -5.35 -18.36
CA GLY A 34 -4.32 -6.44 -18.63
C GLY A 34 -5.57 -6.36 -17.76
N PHE A 35 -5.40 -6.05 -16.47
CA PHE A 35 -6.53 -5.85 -15.56
C PHE A 35 -7.37 -4.63 -15.94
N THR A 36 -6.73 -3.54 -16.37
CA THR A 36 -7.40 -2.33 -16.88
C THR A 36 -8.24 -2.65 -18.12
N ILE A 37 -7.67 -3.35 -19.10
CA ILE A 37 -8.40 -3.76 -20.30
C ILE A 37 -9.61 -4.64 -19.93
N THR A 38 -9.42 -5.59 -19.00
CA THR A 38 -10.50 -6.47 -18.56
C THR A 38 -11.66 -5.68 -17.95
N LEU A 39 -11.37 -4.75 -17.03
CA LEU A 39 -12.40 -3.91 -16.41
C LEU A 39 -13.06 -2.93 -17.40
N PHE A 40 -12.30 -2.42 -18.38
CA PHE A 40 -12.86 -1.60 -19.45
C PHE A 40 -13.89 -2.38 -20.28
N VAL A 41 -13.56 -3.60 -20.68
CA VAL A 41 -14.47 -4.44 -21.49
C VAL A 41 -15.77 -4.74 -20.73
N TRP A 42 -15.71 -4.89 -19.41
CA TRP A 42 -16.87 -5.29 -18.61
C TRP A 42 -17.73 -4.12 -18.13
N GLY A 43 -17.10 -3.00 -17.74
CA GLY A 43 -17.79 -1.88 -17.09
C GLY A 43 -17.55 -0.53 -17.74
N GLY A 44 -16.97 -0.51 -18.94
CA GLY A 44 -16.76 0.69 -19.74
C GLY A 44 -15.89 1.75 -19.05
N THR A 45 -16.13 3.01 -19.40
CA THR A 45 -15.36 4.16 -18.90
C THR A 45 -15.57 4.42 -17.41
N ASP A 46 -16.75 4.12 -16.87
CA ASP A 46 -17.06 4.31 -15.44
C ASP A 46 -16.30 3.34 -14.54
N ALA A 47 -16.12 2.09 -14.98
CA ALA A 47 -15.26 1.14 -14.29
C ALA A 47 -13.80 1.62 -14.29
N ILE A 48 -13.32 2.17 -15.42
CA ILE A 48 -11.95 2.69 -15.51
C ILE A 48 -11.73 3.91 -14.61
N ARG A 49 -12.70 4.83 -14.53
CA ARG A 49 -12.61 5.98 -13.60
C ARG A 49 -12.42 5.53 -12.15
N ASN A 50 -13.16 4.50 -11.74
CA ASN A 50 -13.01 3.92 -10.40
C ASN A 50 -11.67 3.18 -10.25
N LEU A 51 -11.27 2.42 -11.26
CA LEU A 51 -10.02 1.68 -11.26
C LEU A 51 -8.80 2.59 -11.14
N ILE A 52 -8.79 3.74 -11.83
CA ILE A 52 -7.69 4.71 -11.74
C ILE A 52 -7.42 5.07 -10.28
N ILE A 53 -8.47 5.49 -9.55
CA ILE A 53 -8.36 5.84 -8.14
C ILE A 53 -7.91 4.63 -7.31
N ALA A 54 -8.44 3.44 -7.62
CA ALA A 54 -8.05 2.20 -6.96
C ALA A 54 -6.56 1.90 -7.15
N LEU A 55 -5.99 2.07 -8.35
CA LEU A 55 -4.58 1.77 -8.61
C LEU A 55 -3.63 2.63 -7.75
N PHE A 56 -3.97 3.88 -7.44
CA PHE A 56 -3.21 4.69 -6.49
C PHE A 56 -3.26 4.10 -5.07
N ILE A 57 -4.46 3.87 -4.55
CA ILE A 57 -4.66 3.41 -3.17
C ILE A 57 -4.13 1.98 -2.97
N VAL A 58 -4.50 1.06 -3.87
CA VAL A 58 -4.09 -0.34 -3.86
C VAL A 58 -2.60 -0.49 -4.09
N GLY A 59 -2.04 0.26 -5.05
CA GLY A 59 -0.61 0.23 -5.32
C GLY A 59 0.22 0.64 -4.09
N ALA A 60 -0.23 1.68 -3.40
CA ALA A 60 0.41 2.15 -2.18
C ALA A 60 0.20 1.22 -0.98
N TRP A 61 -1.03 0.74 -0.78
CA TRP A 61 -1.35 -0.27 0.24
C TRP A 61 -0.49 -1.52 0.06
N GLY A 62 -0.42 -2.07 -1.16
CA GLY A 62 0.37 -3.24 -1.49
C GLY A 62 1.87 -3.03 -1.31
N LEU A 63 2.38 -1.83 -1.60
CA LEU A 63 3.77 -1.50 -1.29
C LEU A 63 4.05 -1.63 0.21
N GLY A 64 3.23 -1.01 1.05
CA GLY A 64 3.41 -1.08 2.51
C GLY A 64 3.16 -2.48 3.07
N LEU A 65 1.99 -3.04 2.79
CA LEU A 65 1.52 -4.29 3.38
C LEU A 65 2.31 -5.51 2.89
N ASN A 66 2.75 -5.50 1.63
CA ASN A 66 3.37 -6.66 1.02
C ASN A 66 4.88 -6.45 0.81
N ILE A 67 5.29 -5.48 0.00
CA ILE A 67 6.69 -5.33 -0.43
C ILE A 67 7.61 -4.92 0.73
N VAL A 68 7.25 -3.86 1.47
CA VAL A 68 8.05 -3.39 2.62
C VAL A 68 8.11 -4.47 3.71
N ALA A 69 6.97 -5.10 3.99
CA ALA A 69 6.89 -6.21 4.92
C ALA A 69 7.86 -7.33 4.54
N GLN A 70 7.78 -7.83 3.29
CA GLN A 70 8.62 -8.91 2.79
C GLN A 70 10.11 -8.54 2.84
N GLN A 71 10.50 -7.31 2.51
CA GLN A 71 11.90 -6.90 2.65
C GLN A 71 12.40 -7.00 4.09
N ILE A 72 11.57 -6.59 5.06
CA ILE A 72 11.92 -6.69 6.48
C ILE A 72 11.97 -8.16 6.93
N GLY A 73 11.05 -9.02 6.47
CA GLY A 73 11.14 -10.45 6.78
C GLY A 73 12.35 -11.12 6.16
N TRP A 74 12.69 -10.81 4.91
CA TRP A 74 13.90 -11.32 4.28
C TRP A 74 15.16 -10.84 5.00
N ASP A 75 15.16 -9.62 5.52
CA ASP A 75 16.26 -9.16 6.37
C ASP A 75 16.42 -9.99 7.65
N ARG A 76 15.32 -10.47 8.24
CA ARG A 76 15.37 -11.42 9.36
C ARG A 76 15.87 -12.80 8.92
N VAL A 77 15.48 -13.27 7.73
CA VAL A 77 15.96 -14.56 7.19
C VAL A 77 17.47 -14.53 6.92
N TYR A 78 17.99 -13.43 6.39
CA TYR A 78 19.40 -13.29 5.99
C TYR A 78 20.29 -12.66 7.08
N TYR A 79 19.78 -12.49 8.29
CA TYR A 79 20.46 -11.81 9.40
C TYR A 79 20.93 -10.38 9.09
N ALA A 80 20.27 -9.72 8.12
CA ALA A 80 20.58 -8.35 7.73
C ALA A 80 20.15 -7.34 8.81
N LEU A 81 19.10 -7.67 9.56
CA LEU A 81 18.57 -6.81 10.62
C LEU A 81 19.61 -6.64 11.75
N GLU A 82 20.32 -7.69 12.10
CA GLU A 82 21.35 -7.77 13.13
C GLU A 82 22.56 -6.89 12.76
N PHE A 83 22.97 -6.90 11.48
CA PHE A 83 24.01 -5.98 10.99
C PHE A 83 23.58 -4.52 11.15
N TYR A 84 22.30 -4.19 10.88
CA TYR A 84 21.80 -2.83 11.06
C TYR A 84 21.67 -2.44 12.54
N VAL A 85 21.29 -3.38 13.40
CA VAL A 85 21.22 -3.19 14.86
C VAL A 85 22.60 -2.94 15.46
N ALA A 86 23.62 -3.69 15.03
CA ALA A 86 25.01 -3.50 15.47
C ALA A 86 25.66 -2.22 14.90
N SER A 87 25.03 -1.61 13.90
CA SER A 87 25.47 -0.35 13.28
C SER A 87 24.83 0.86 13.97
N PRO A 88 25.34 2.10 13.77
CA PRO A 88 24.71 3.32 14.27
C PRO A 88 23.45 3.71 13.47
N ILE A 89 22.63 2.73 13.09
CA ILE A 89 21.38 2.88 12.35
C ILE A 89 20.25 2.67 13.34
N THR A 90 19.33 3.63 13.39
CA THR A 90 18.12 3.51 14.21
C THR A 90 16.99 2.85 13.42
N LEU A 91 16.04 2.25 14.13
CA LEU A 91 14.88 1.62 13.52
C LEU A 91 14.07 2.55 12.59
N PRO A 92 13.75 3.82 12.95
CA PRO A 92 13.10 4.73 12.02
C PRO A 92 13.93 5.01 10.76
N THR A 93 15.25 5.09 10.89
CA THR A 93 16.18 5.30 9.77
C THR A 93 16.13 4.11 8.79
N TYR A 94 16.18 2.90 9.34
CA TYR A 94 16.06 1.67 8.56
C TYR A 94 14.70 1.54 7.87
N PHE A 95 13.62 1.78 8.61
CA PHE A 95 12.27 1.68 8.07
C PHE A 95 12.02 2.70 6.96
N MET A 96 12.36 3.98 7.19
CA MET A 96 12.24 5.02 6.17
C MET A 96 13.07 4.72 4.92
N GLY A 97 14.31 4.23 5.10
CA GLY A 97 15.16 3.82 3.98
C GLY A 97 14.57 2.66 3.19
N THR A 98 13.98 1.68 3.87
CA THR A 98 13.31 0.52 3.26
C THR A 98 12.07 0.93 2.47
N VAL A 99 11.22 1.78 3.06
CA VAL A 99 10.06 2.36 2.37
C VAL A 99 10.51 3.13 1.13
N LEU A 100 11.44 4.07 1.27
CA LEU A 100 11.93 4.90 0.17
C LEU A 100 12.54 4.06 -0.96
N GLY A 101 13.39 3.09 -0.62
CA GLY A 101 14.00 2.18 -1.60
C GLY A 101 13.02 1.27 -2.32
N SER A 102 11.81 1.11 -1.77
CA SER A 102 10.73 0.31 -2.37
C SER A 102 9.73 1.14 -3.18
N THR A 103 9.70 2.47 -3.01
CA THR A 103 8.77 3.36 -3.74
C THR A 103 8.77 3.22 -5.26
N PRO A 104 9.86 2.83 -5.95
CA PRO A 104 9.80 2.59 -7.39
C PRO A 104 8.80 1.51 -7.81
N PHE A 105 8.42 0.58 -6.92
CA PHE A 105 7.33 -0.36 -7.18
C PHE A 105 5.95 0.31 -7.34
N LEU A 106 5.74 1.54 -6.83
CA LEU A 106 4.49 2.27 -7.05
C LEU A 106 4.27 2.60 -8.53
N LEU A 107 5.35 2.81 -9.28
CA LEU A 107 5.29 3.21 -10.68
C LEU A 107 4.51 2.20 -11.53
N ARG A 108 4.56 0.91 -11.20
CA ARG A 108 3.81 -0.12 -11.93
C ARG A 108 2.30 0.07 -11.89
N ASN A 109 1.77 0.73 -10.85
CA ASN A 109 0.34 1.03 -10.70
C ASN A 109 0.03 2.49 -11.07
N MET A 110 0.83 3.43 -10.54
CA MET A 110 0.58 4.85 -10.69
C MET A 110 0.82 5.34 -12.12
N LEU A 111 1.78 4.77 -12.86
CA LEU A 111 2.04 5.19 -14.23
C LEU A 111 0.88 4.84 -15.16
N PRO A 112 0.40 3.57 -15.23
CA PRO A 112 -0.83 3.26 -15.97
C PRO A 112 -2.01 4.12 -15.54
N ALA A 113 -2.25 4.25 -14.22
CA ALA A 113 -3.38 5.03 -13.71
C ALA A 113 -3.32 6.50 -14.15
N THR A 114 -2.15 7.13 -14.10
CA THR A 114 -1.97 8.52 -14.53
C THR A 114 -2.18 8.68 -16.02
N LEU A 115 -1.61 7.79 -16.84
CA LEU A 115 -1.77 7.82 -18.29
C LEU A 115 -3.25 7.64 -18.67
N THR A 116 -3.94 6.66 -18.08
CA THR A 116 -5.36 6.43 -18.34
C THR A 116 -6.22 7.60 -17.85
N ALA A 117 -5.88 8.23 -16.73
CA ALA A 117 -6.58 9.42 -16.24
C ALA A 117 -6.48 10.60 -17.19
N LEU A 118 -5.29 10.84 -17.76
CA LEU A 118 -5.07 11.88 -18.77
C LEU A 118 -5.87 11.59 -20.04
N LEU A 119 -5.87 10.33 -20.52
CA LEU A 119 -6.65 9.92 -21.70
C LEU A 119 -8.16 10.10 -21.51
N LEU A 120 -8.67 9.92 -20.29
CA LEU A 120 -10.08 10.13 -19.95
C LEU A 120 -10.43 11.58 -19.57
N GLY A 121 -9.48 12.51 -19.66
CA GLY A 121 -9.69 13.92 -19.35
C GLY A 121 -9.97 14.20 -17.87
N MET A 122 -9.47 13.36 -16.96
CA MET A 122 -9.58 13.63 -15.52
C MET A 122 -8.70 14.83 -15.14
N LYS A 123 -9.27 15.76 -14.37
CA LYS A 123 -8.55 16.97 -13.94
C LYS A 123 -7.42 16.58 -12.98
N PRO A 124 -6.18 17.08 -13.14
CA PRO A 124 -5.10 16.80 -12.20
C PRO A 124 -5.43 17.17 -10.74
N SER A 125 -6.28 18.19 -10.54
CA SER A 125 -6.74 18.61 -9.22
C SER A 125 -7.51 17.53 -8.46
N SER A 126 -8.16 16.58 -9.14
CA SER A 126 -8.84 15.45 -8.48
C SER A 126 -7.88 14.32 -8.10
N LEU A 127 -6.72 14.23 -8.75
CA LEU A 127 -5.72 13.17 -8.51
C LEU A 127 -4.72 13.53 -7.40
N ILE A 128 -4.39 14.82 -7.23
CA ILE A 128 -3.48 15.28 -6.16
C ILE A 128 -3.92 14.83 -4.76
N PRO A 129 -5.17 15.05 -4.31
CA PRO A 129 -5.59 14.60 -2.98
C PRO A 129 -5.59 13.07 -2.86
N VAL A 130 -5.88 12.34 -3.94
CA VAL A 130 -5.79 10.88 -3.98
C VAL A 130 -4.34 10.40 -3.86
N LEU A 131 -3.38 11.10 -4.48
CA LEU A 131 -1.96 10.82 -4.34
C LEU A 131 -1.50 11.00 -2.89
N LEU A 132 -1.93 12.06 -2.22
CA LEU A 132 -1.65 12.27 -0.79
C LEU A 132 -2.26 11.16 0.08
N LEU A 133 -3.52 10.79 -0.20
CA LEU A 133 -4.17 9.67 0.50
C LEU A 133 -3.47 8.33 0.22
N SER A 134 -2.85 8.16 -0.96
CA SER A 134 -2.06 6.97 -1.27
C SER A 134 -0.79 6.89 -0.42
N ALA A 135 -0.11 8.01 -0.14
CA ALA A 135 1.03 7.99 0.78
C ALA A 135 0.61 7.56 2.20
N PHE A 136 -0.58 8.00 2.63
CA PHE A 136 -1.18 7.54 3.87
C PHE A 136 -1.55 6.04 3.83
N SER A 137 -2.13 5.56 2.72
CA SER A 137 -2.41 4.14 2.46
C SER A 137 -1.16 3.26 2.58
N LEU A 138 -0.02 3.73 2.06
CA LEU A 138 1.27 3.05 2.18
C LEU A 138 1.66 2.87 3.65
N VAL A 139 1.66 3.96 4.42
CA VAL A 139 2.06 3.92 5.83
C VAL A 139 1.14 2.99 6.62
N LEU A 140 -0.17 3.09 6.40
CA LEU A 140 -1.14 2.24 7.08
C LEU A 140 -0.95 0.76 6.72
N GLY A 141 -0.73 0.45 5.43
CA GLY A 141 -0.43 -0.90 4.97
C GLY A 141 0.86 -1.44 5.59
N ALA A 142 1.92 -0.63 5.65
CA ALA A 142 3.20 -1.01 6.26
C ALA A 142 3.07 -1.26 7.77
N PHE A 143 2.30 -0.46 8.50
CA PHE A 143 2.11 -0.67 9.93
C PHE A 143 1.23 -1.89 10.19
N THR A 144 0.23 -2.13 9.34
CA THR A 144 -0.62 -3.32 9.40
C THR A 144 0.23 -4.58 9.24
N SER A 145 1.08 -4.65 8.22
CA SER A 145 1.94 -5.82 8.01
C SER A 145 3.02 -5.97 9.08
N LEU A 146 3.66 -4.88 9.51
CA LEU A 146 4.63 -4.91 10.61
C LEU A 146 4.02 -5.45 11.90
N SER A 147 2.77 -5.10 12.20
CA SER A 147 2.06 -5.63 13.37
C SER A 147 1.97 -7.16 13.37
N ILE A 148 2.09 -7.80 12.21
CA ILE A 148 2.06 -9.26 12.08
C ILE A 148 3.48 -9.83 11.92
N VAL A 149 4.27 -9.29 10.99
CA VAL A 149 5.59 -9.78 10.61
C VAL A 149 6.56 -9.89 11.78
N LEU A 150 6.53 -8.91 12.68
CA LEU A 150 7.38 -8.87 13.88
C LEU A 150 7.02 -9.94 14.92
N ARG A 151 5.88 -10.60 14.76
CA ARG A 151 5.39 -11.66 15.64
C ARG A 151 5.54 -13.04 15.01
N LEU A 152 6.05 -13.12 13.78
CA LEU A 152 6.29 -14.39 13.12
C LEU A 152 7.50 -15.07 13.75
N LYS A 153 7.27 -16.29 14.24
CA LYS A 153 8.32 -17.19 14.75
C LYS A 153 9.24 -17.62 13.61
N ASN A 154 8.68 -17.99 12.47
CA ASN A 154 9.44 -18.35 11.29
C ASN A 154 9.33 -17.24 10.23
N PRO A 155 10.40 -16.47 9.97
CA PRO A 155 10.37 -15.36 9.01
C PRO A 155 10.21 -15.82 7.56
N THR A 156 10.48 -17.10 7.22
CA THR A 156 10.26 -17.61 5.85
C THR A 156 8.79 -17.63 5.44
N ASN A 157 7.87 -17.60 6.41
CA ASN A 157 6.42 -17.61 6.16
C ASN A 157 5.88 -16.22 5.77
N ILE A 158 6.73 -15.20 5.66
CA ILE A 158 6.27 -13.83 5.47
C ILE A 158 5.40 -13.63 4.22
N SER A 159 5.79 -14.20 3.08
CA SER A 159 5.02 -14.10 1.84
C SER A 159 3.70 -14.88 1.94
N ALA A 160 3.70 -16.02 2.62
CA ALA A 160 2.50 -16.82 2.88
C ALA A 160 1.47 -16.11 3.77
N ILE A 161 1.87 -15.03 4.46
CA ILE A 161 0.98 -14.25 5.32
C ILE A 161 0.61 -12.92 4.66
N THR A 162 1.59 -12.20 4.12
CA THR A 162 1.37 -10.90 3.49
C THR A 162 0.59 -11.00 2.18
N ASN A 163 0.69 -12.10 1.43
CA ASN A 163 -0.08 -12.29 0.20
C ASN A 163 -1.58 -12.53 0.48
N PRO A 164 -1.99 -13.51 1.33
CA PRO A 164 -3.41 -13.66 1.67
C PRO A 164 -3.99 -12.43 2.37
N LEU A 165 -3.21 -11.76 3.22
CA LEU A 165 -3.66 -10.53 3.86
C LEU A 165 -3.92 -9.42 2.83
N TYR A 166 -3.06 -9.29 1.81
CA TYR A 166 -3.31 -8.38 0.69
C TYR A 166 -4.59 -8.75 -0.05
N THR A 167 -4.79 -10.02 -0.41
CA THR A 167 -6.03 -10.49 -1.06
C THR A 167 -7.28 -10.23 -0.22
N PHE A 168 -7.22 -10.51 1.08
CA PHE A 168 -8.32 -10.28 2.02
C PHE A 168 -8.66 -8.80 2.18
N THR A 169 -7.65 -7.93 2.10
CA THR A 169 -7.84 -6.49 2.24
C THR A 169 -8.12 -5.79 0.92
N ILE A 170 -7.89 -6.39 -0.24
CA ILE A 170 -8.03 -5.70 -1.54
C ILE A 170 -9.02 -6.39 -2.46
N THR A 171 -8.88 -7.70 -2.65
CA THR A 171 -9.63 -8.44 -3.68
C THR A 171 -11.03 -8.79 -3.20
N LEU A 172 -11.17 -9.23 -1.95
CA LEU A 172 -12.45 -9.60 -1.36
C LEU A 172 -13.37 -8.39 -1.13
N PRO A 173 -12.90 -7.25 -0.55
CA PRO A 173 -13.74 -6.08 -0.34
C PRO A 173 -14.01 -5.24 -1.60
N PRO A 174 -15.00 -4.31 -1.56
CA PRO A 174 -15.36 -3.40 -2.65
C PRO A 174 -14.33 -2.28 -2.87
N VAL A 175 -13.12 -2.64 -3.27
CA VAL A 175 -12.01 -1.72 -3.53
C VAL A 175 -11.97 -1.32 -5.00
N TYR A 176 -12.05 -2.30 -5.90
CA TYR A 176 -12.01 -2.04 -7.35
C TYR A 176 -13.35 -1.56 -7.93
N TYR A 177 -14.45 -1.66 -7.17
CA TYR A 177 -15.77 -1.20 -7.57
C TYR A 177 -16.42 -0.35 -6.46
N PRO A 178 -17.38 0.53 -6.79
CA PRO A 178 -17.98 1.45 -5.82
C PRO A 178 -18.75 0.72 -4.70
N LEU A 179 -18.69 1.29 -3.49
CA LEU A 179 -19.40 0.77 -2.32
C LEU A 179 -20.93 0.79 -2.50
N THR A 180 -21.43 1.63 -3.42
CA THR A 180 -22.85 1.78 -3.75
C THR A 180 -23.48 0.53 -4.37
N PHE A 181 -22.66 -0.42 -4.86
CA PHE A 181 -23.13 -1.70 -5.41
C PHE A 181 -23.52 -2.70 -4.32
N LEU A 182 -23.16 -2.44 -3.06
CA LEU A 182 -23.51 -3.31 -1.94
C LEU A 182 -24.84 -2.86 -1.29
N PRO A 183 -25.65 -3.81 -0.77
CA PRO A 183 -26.75 -3.49 0.11
C PRO A 183 -26.29 -2.62 1.30
N PRO A 184 -27.14 -1.71 1.83
CA PRO A 184 -26.73 -0.73 2.84
C PRO A 184 -26.05 -1.30 4.09
N VAL A 185 -26.47 -2.50 4.52
CA VAL A 185 -25.87 -3.20 5.67
C VAL A 185 -24.46 -3.69 5.32
N LEU A 186 -24.30 -4.36 4.18
CA LEU A 186 -23.00 -4.86 3.73
C LEU A 186 -22.02 -3.72 3.41
N ALA A 187 -22.52 -2.60 2.87
CA ALA A 187 -21.73 -1.40 2.65
C ALA A 187 -21.10 -0.88 3.95
N LYS A 188 -21.88 -0.81 5.05
CA LYS A 188 -21.39 -0.40 6.37
C LYS A 188 -20.39 -1.40 6.97
N VAL A 189 -20.66 -2.70 6.84
CA VAL A 189 -19.74 -3.75 7.30
C VAL A 189 -18.42 -3.71 6.54
N ALA A 190 -18.46 -3.45 5.23
CA ALA A 190 -17.26 -3.36 4.41
C ALA A 190 -16.32 -2.21 4.86
N LEU A 191 -16.84 -1.12 5.43
CA LEU A 191 -16.04 -0.02 5.97
C LEU A 191 -15.13 -0.42 7.14
N ILE A 192 -15.37 -1.57 7.79
CA ILE A 192 -14.44 -2.14 8.78
C ILE A 192 -13.08 -2.41 8.13
N MET A 193 -13.04 -2.73 6.84
CA MET A 193 -11.79 -2.89 6.11
C MET A 193 -11.17 -1.52 5.80
N PRO A 194 -9.89 -1.30 6.16
CA PRO A 194 -9.25 0.01 6.03
C PRO A 194 -9.13 0.45 4.57
N THR A 195 -8.92 -0.50 3.67
CA THR A 195 -8.84 -0.30 2.22
C THR A 195 -10.16 0.14 1.60
N VAL A 196 -11.30 -0.33 2.10
CA VAL A 196 -12.63 0.16 1.69
C VAL A 196 -12.80 1.60 2.13
N SER A 197 -12.45 1.91 3.37
CA SER A 197 -12.52 3.27 3.90
C SER A 197 -11.58 4.23 3.16
N LEU A 198 -10.36 3.78 2.82
CA LEU A 198 -9.43 4.52 1.97
C LEU A 198 -10.04 4.77 0.59
N MET A 199 -10.64 3.76 -0.03
CA MET A 199 -11.25 3.92 -1.36
C MET A 199 -12.45 4.84 -1.36
N GLU A 200 -13.27 4.79 -0.31
CA GLU A 200 -14.44 5.63 -0.21
C GLU A 200 -14.06 7.12 -0.06
N LEU A 201 -13.06 7.41 0.77
CA LEU A 201 -12.48 8.76 0.83
C LEU A 201 -11.80 9.16 -0.48
N ALA A 202 -11.10 8.24 -1.14
CA ALA A 202 -10.44 8.53 -2.40
C ALA A 202 -11.45 8.91 -3.50
N ARG A 203 -12.60 8.21 -3.56
CA ARG A 203 -13.71 8.56 -4.46
C ARG A 203 -14.28 9.93 -4.12
N TRP A 204 -14.54 10.20 -2.84
CA TRP A 204 -15.02 11.51 -2.39
C TRP A 204 -14.07 12.64 -2.83
N LEU A 205 -12.77 12.50 -2.57
CA LEU A 205 -11.73 13.47 -2.94
C LEU A 205 -11.60 13.63 -4.46
N ALA A 206 -11.85 12.57 -5.22
CA ALA A 206 -11.82 12.59 -6.68
C ALA A 206 -13.11 13.15 -7.31
N GLY A 207 -14.14 13.47 -6.51
CA GLY A 207 -15.46 13.90 -6.99
C GLY A 207 -16.27 12.76 -7.64
N LEU A 208 -15.97 11.51 -7.30
CA LEU A 208 -16.72 10.34 -7.75
C LEU A 208 -17.88 10.00 -6.78
N PRO A 209 -18.90 9.25 -7.22
CA PRO A 209 -19.99 8.83 -6.37
C PRO A 209 -19.53 8.06 -5.13
N VAL A 210 -20.15 8.36 -3.99
CA VAL A 210 -19.91 7.71 -2.69
C VAL A 210 -21.21 7.19 -2.11
N ALA A 211 -21.13 6.08 -1.38
CA ALA A 211 -22.25 5.42 -0.71
C ALA A 211 -22.56 5.98 0.68
N CYS A 212 -21.63 6.71 1.29
CA CYS A 212 -21.81 7.21 2.64
C CYS A 212 -21.10 8.55 2.91
N ASN A 213 -21.44 9.18 4.03
CA ASN A 213 -20.80 10.40 4.50
C ASN A 213 -19.30 10.14 4.77
N PRO A 214 -18.37 10.98 4.27
CA PRO A 214 -16.92 10.79 4.42
C PRO A 214 -16.42 10.75 5.88
N ALA A 215 -17.21 11.23 6.84
CA ALA A 215 -16.88 11.09 8.27
C ALA A 215 -16.79 9.62 8.71
N LEU A 216 -17.64 8.73 8.17
CA LEU A 216 -17.63 7.30 8.53
C LEU A 216 -16.33 6.58 8.13
N PRO A 217 -15.88 6.62 6.87
CA PRO A 217 -14.59 6.03 6.52
C PRO A 217 -13.43 6.74 7.23
N ALA A 218 -13.49 8.05 7.48
CA ALA A 218 -12.46 8.75 8.25
C ALA A 218 -12.33 8.21 9.69
N VAL A 219 -13.46 7.98 10.38
CA VAL A 219 -13.46 7.36 11.73
C VAL A 219 -12.87 5.95 11.69
N SER A 220 -13.24 5.13 10.70
CA SER A 220 -12.67 3.80 10.53
C SER A 220 -11.15 3.85 10.35
N LEU A 221 -10.63 4.78 9.53
CA LEU A 221 -9.19 4.95 9.36
C LEU A 221 -8.50 5.44 10.64
N CYS A 222 -9.09 6.39 11.36
CA CYS A 222 -8.56 6.82 12.65
C CYS A 222 -8.44 5.64 13.63
N PHE A 223 -9.49 4.80 13.72
CA PHE A 223 -9.47 3.60 14.53
C PHE A 223 -8.35 2.63 14.11
N TRP A 224 -8.19 2.40 12.81
CA TRP A 224 -7.13 1.54 12.27
C TRP A 224 -5.74 2.08 12.58
N ILE A 225 -5.47 3.37 12.33
CA ILE A 225 -4.18 4.01 12.64
C ILE A 225 -3.82 3.81 14.11
N ILE A 226 -4.75 4.14 15.02
CA ILE A 226 -4.53 4.04 16.46
C ILE A 226 -4.20 2.59 16.81
N THR A 227 -5.01 1.65 16.32
CA THR A 227 -4.85 0.22 16.59
C THR A 227 -3.49 -0.29 16.11
N VAL A 228 -3.14 -0.09 14.84
CA VAL A 228 -1.87 -0.61 14.30
C VAL A 228 -0.66 0.10 14.90
N THR A 229 -0.77 1.39 15.22
CA THR A 229 0.32 2.14 15.87
C THR A 229 0.60 1.57 17.25
N ILE A 230 -0.43 1.31 18.05
CA ILE A 230 -0.29 0.67 19.37
C ILE A 230 0.32 -0.73 19.22
N LEU A 231 -0.17 -1.54 18.27
CA LEU A 231 0.32 -2.90 18.06
C LEU A 231 1.77 -2.94 17.60
N VAL A 232 2.19 -2.02 16.73
CA VAL A 232 3.58 -1.89 16.29
C VAL A 232 4.44 -1.39 17.44
N ALA A 233 4.07 -0.29 18.10
CA ALA A 233 4.84 0.31 19.21
C ALA A 233 5.13 -0.68 20.35
N ARG A 234 4.20 -1.60 20.66
CA ARG A 234 4.38 -2.62 21.70
C ARG A 234 5.46 -3.66 21.38
N LYS A 235 5.73 -3.95 20.10
CA LYS A 235 6.60 -5.07 19.69
C LYS A 235 7.82 -4.64 18.87
N PHE A 236 7.83 -3.43 18.33
CA PHE A 236 8.91 -2.91 17.51
C PHE A 236 10.07 -2.42 18.41
N ARG A 237 10.81 -3.37 18.99
CA ARG A 237 12.01 -3.11 19.81
C ARG A 237 13.26 -3.34 18.96
N TRP A 238 14.09 -2.31 18.82
CA TRP A 238 15.34 -2.37 18.05
C TRP A 238 16.43 -3.03 18.89
N GLY A 239 16.97 -4.16 18.43
CA GLY A 239 18.09 -4.85 19.09
C GLY A 239 17.79 -5.53 20.42
N GLN A 240 16.51 -5.81 20.70
CA GLN A 240 16.08 -6.61 21.86
C GLN A 240 15.17 -7.75 21.38
N GLU A 241 15.66 -8.54 20.41
CA GLU A 241 15.08 -9.86 20.12
C GLU A 241 15.54 -10.87 21.18
#